data_AF-A0A6G6AZY9-F1
#
_entry.id   AF-A0A6G6AZY9-F1
#
_cell.length_a   1.000
_cell.length_b   1.000
_cell.length_c   1.000
_cell.angle_alpha   90.00
_cell.angle_beta   90.00
_cell.angle_gamma   90.00
#
_symmetry.space_group_name_H-M   'P 1'
#
loop_
_entity.id
_entity.type
_entity.pdbx_description
1 polymer ?
#
loop_
_entity_poly.entity_id
_entity_poly.type
_entity_poly.pdbx_seq_one_letter_code
_entity_poly.pdbx_strand_id
1 'polypeptide(L)'
;MNLTLVLFLIGILGFVFNRKNIILMLISIEIMLLSITFLILVSSVNIDDIIGQTYAIYIIVVAGAESAIGLAILVAFYRLSSLKFNHLSFSYAKASKLPAVNLIKWLAQPAAPSVGIRNYSTVCSSNCKNNSIDPWFITGLFDAESSFVVTILKNPRYKTGWNVQARWGFAYQIKMHERDRDLMTQIQKFFGGIGYISNPNKNTTVEFRVSTMNDLVNVIIPHFDKELAPPLLTKKYSDYVLFKNILKLMLEKNHSTLEGIQKIVNIKASMSLGLSDVLKGAFPETMPIVKEGANYIKDIPQEWMAGFSTGGA
;
A
#
# COMPACT_ATOMS: atom_id res chain seq x y z
N MET A 1 -34.93 23.68 31.44
CA MET A 1 -33.67 23.25 32.08
C MET A 1 -33.52 21.73 32.18
N ASN A 2 -34.58 20.97 32.55
CA ASN A 2 -34.48 19.51 32.69
C ASN A 2 -34.04 18.78 31.41
N LEU A 3 -34.58 19.16 30.25
CA LEU A 3 -34.17 18.60 28.95
C LEU A 3 -32.66 18.78 28.70
N THR A 4 -32.15 19.96 29.02
CA THR A 4 -30.75 20.33 28.83
C THR A 4 -29.83 19.47 29.69
N LEU A 5 -30.17 19.30 30.97
CA LEU A 5 -29.44 18.43 31.89
C LEU A 5 -29.43 16.97 31.42
N VAL A 6 -30.57 16.47 30.93
CA VAL A 6 -30.67 15.10 30.38
C VAL A 6 -29.75 14.93 29.16
N LEU A 7 -29.78 15.87 28.22
CA LEU A 7 -28.90 15.84 27.03
C LEU A 7 -27.42 15.89 27.41
N PHE A 8 -27.06 16.69 28.43
CA PHE A 8 -25.68 16.77 28.91
C PHE A 8 -25.20 15.46 29.51
N LEU A 9 -26.03 14.81 30.33
CA LEU A 9 -25.72 13.52 30.96
C LEU A 9 -25.58 12.39 29.94
N ILE A 10 -26.43 12.37 28.90
CA ILE A 10 -26.32 11.41 27.79
C ILE A 10 -24.98 11.60 27.07
N GLY A 11 -24.58 12.84 26.81
CA GLY A 11 -23.29 13.15 26.21
C GLY A 11 -22.10 12.67 27.06
N ILE A 12 -22.13 12.91 28.38
CA ILE A 12 -21.09 12.43 29.30
C ILE A 12 -21.03 10.89 29.34
N LEU A 13 -22.18 10.22 29.43
CA LEU A 13 -22.24 8.75 29.43
C LEU A 13 -21.69 8.19 28.11
N GLY A 14 -22.09 8.77 26.98
CA GLY A 14 -21.60 8.40 25.65
C GLY A 14 -20.09 8.50 25.53
N PHE A 15 -19.50 9.58 26.07
CA PHE A 15 -18.05 9.79 26.07
C PHE A 15 -17.30 8.78 26.96
N VAL A 16 -17.81 8.50 28.16
CA VAL A 16 -17.14 7.61 29.12
C VAL A 16 -17.17 6.14 28.70
N PHE A 17 -18.30 5.66 28.14
CA PHE A 17 -18.44 4.25 27.75
C PHE A 17 -17.73 3.91 26.43
N ASN A 18 -17.64 4.85 25.49
CA ASN A 18 -17.20 4.56 24.12
C ASN A 18 -15.77 4.98 23.81
N ARG A 19 -14.83 4.81 24.76
CA ARG A 19 -13.42 5.23 24.61
C ARG A 19 -12.65 4.56 23.47
N LYS A 20 -13.18 3.46 22.90
CA LYS A 20 -12.53 2.71 21.81
C LYS A 20 -12.88 3.24 20.41
N ASN A 21 -14.00 3.95 20.27
CA ASN A 21 -14.52 4.40 18.98
C ASN A 21 -14.47 5.93 18.90
N ILE A 22 -13.43 6.47 18.25
CA ILE A 22 -13.17 7.93 18.14
C ILE A 22 -14.39 8.67 17.57
N ILE A 23 -15.07 8.11 16.58
CA ILE A 23 -16.27 8.72 15.95
C ILE A 23 -17.39 8.90 16.98
N LEU A 24 -17.63 7.89 17.82
CA LEU A 24 -18.67 7.95 18.85
C LEU A 24 -18.31 8.94 19.97
N MET A 25 -17.02 9.12 20.24
CA MET A 25 -16.55 10.16 21.17
C MET A 25 -16.81 11.56 20.62
N LEU A 26 -16.57 11.82 19.32
CA LEU A 26 -16.84 13.12 18.69
C LEU A 26 -18.33 13.47 18.73
N ILE A 27 -19.21 12.52 18.41
CA ILE A 27 -20.66 12.71 18.51
C ILE A 27 -21.09 13.03 19.95
N SER A 28 -20.45 12.42 20.94
CA SER A 28 -20.75 12.68 22.35
C SER A 28 -20.35 14.09 22.80
N ILE A 29 -19.23 14.60 22.29
CA ILE A 29 -18.78 15.98 22.55
C ILE A 29 -19.73 17.00 21.90
N GLU A 30 -20.20 16.74 20.68
CA GLU A 30 -21.18 17.58 19.99
C GLU A 30 -22.52 17.67 20.74
N ILE A 31 -23.01 16.54 21.27
CA ILE A 31 -24.22 16.50 22.11
C ILE A 31 -24.03 17.29 23.42
N MET A 32 -22.83 17.26 24.01
CA MET A 32 -22.51 18.07 25.19
C MET A 32 -22.50 19.57 24.88
N LEU A 33 -21.87 19.99 23.78
CA LEU A 33 -21.84 21.39 23.34
C LEU A 33 -23.23 21.90 22.96
N LEU A 34 -24.05 21.08 22.31
CA LEU A 34 -25.45 21.39 22.00
C LEU A 34 -26.28 21.58 23.27
N SER A 35 -26.05 20.77 24.31
CA SER A 35 -26.72 20.95 25.59
C SER A 35 -26.35 22.28 26.25
N ILE A 36 -25.05 22.62 26.31
CA ILE A 36 -24.60 23.87 26.92
C ILE A 36 -25.17 25.09 26.17
N THR A 37 -25.16 25.08 24.83
CA THR A 37 -25.73 26.17 24.02
C THR A 37 -27.24 26.30 24.19
N PHE A 38 -27.95 25.17 24.27
CA PHE A 38 -29.39 25.17 24.56
C PHE A 38 -29.70 25.70 25.97
N LEU A 39 -28.80 25.49 26.94
CA LEU A 39 -28.94 26.06 28.29
C LEU A 39 -28.84 27.59 28.26
N ILE A 40 -27.81 28.09 27.57
CA ILE A 40 -27.57 29.53 27.41
C ILE A 40 -28.76 30.17 26.69
N LEU A 41 -29.26 29.56 25.62
CA LEU A 41 -30.40 30.05 24.85
C LEU A 41 -31.68 30.13 25.71
N VAL A 42 -32.05 29.05 26.40
CA VAL A 42 -33.27 29.04 27.25
C VAL A 42 -33.16 30.04 28.40
N SER A 43 -32.00 30.13 29.05
CA SER A 43 -31.78 31.11 30.12
C SER A 43 -31.80 32.55 29.60
N SER A 44 -31.27 32.80 28.41
CA SER A 44 -31.24 34.11 27.77
C SER A 44 -32.63 34.57 27.31
N VAL A 45 -33.48 33.66 26.83
CA VAL A 45 -34.90 33.94 26.55
C VAL A 45 -35.66 34.26 27.84
N ASN A 46 -35.40 33.54 28.94
CA ASN A 46 -36.07 33.80 30.23
C ASN A 46 -35.68 35.15 30.87
N ILE A 47 -34.51 35.69 30.52
CA ILE A 47 -33.97 36.95 31.05
C ILE A 47 -34.18 38.11 30.05
N ASP A 48 -34.79 37.84 28.89
CA ASP A 48 -34.92 38.78 27.76
C ASP A 48 -33.58 39.41 27.32
N ASP A 49 -32.47 38.67 27.48
CA ASP A 49 -31.13 39.15 27.13
C ASP A 49 -30.80 38.81 25.67
N ILE A 50 -30.80 39.82 24.80
CA ILE A 50 -30.47 39.66 23.38
C ILE A 50 -28.99 39.30 23.13
N ILE A 51 -28.09 39.63 24.06
CA ILE A 51 -26.66 39.33 23.94
C ILE A 51 -26.45 37.82 24.07
N GLY A 52 -27.07 37.18 25.06
CA GLY A 52 -27.06 35.73 25.22
C GLY A 52 -27.61 34.96 24.00
N GLN A 53 -28.68 35.47 23.36
CA GLN A 53 -29.26 34.87 22.16
C GLN A 53 -28.29 34.96 20.98
N THR A 54 -27.62 36.11 20.83
CA THR A 54 -26.60 36.34 19.81
C THR A 54 -25.42 35.38 19.99
N TYR A 55 -24.90 35.24 21.21
CA TYR A 55 -23.82 34.29 21.50
C TYR A 55 -24.23 32.83 21.28
N ALA A 56 -25.47 32.44 21.61
CA ALA A 56 -25.94 31.07 21.36
C ALA A 56 -25.91 30.73 19.86
N ILE A 57 -26.30 31.66 18.99
CA ILE A 57 -26.22 31.48 17.53
C ILE A 57 -24.77 31.37 17.08
N TYR A 58 -23.86 32.21 17.59
CA TYR A 58 -22.43 32.11 17.27
C TYR A 58 -21.84 30.75 17.64
N ILE A 59 -22.16 30.21 18.82
CA ILE A 59 -21.61 28.92 19.26
C ILE A 59 -22.16 27.77 18.40
N ILE A 60 -23.45 27.79 18.01
CA ILE A 60 -24.03 26.77 17.12
C ILE A 60 -23.34 26.80 15.74
N VAL A 61 -23.04 27.99 15.20
CA VAL A 61 -22.35 28.13 13.91
C VAL A 61 -20.91 27.63 14.00
N VAL A 62 -20.18 27.97 15.07
CA VAL A 62 -18.79 27.50 15.27
C VAL A 62 -18.73 25.99 15.46
N ALA A 63 -19.64 25.41 16.25
CA ALA A 63 -19.74 23.96 16.44
C ALA A 63 -20.01 23.23 15.11
N GLY A 64 -20.93 23.76 14.28
CA GLY A 64 -21.18 23.22 12.94
C GLY A 64 -19.95 23.29 12.02
N ALA A 65 -19.17 24.38 12.09
CA ALA A 65 -17.93 24.52 11.33
C ALA A 65 -16.85 23.53 11.80
N GLU A 66 -16.68 23.35 13.11
CA GLU A 66 -15.74 22.38 13.69
C GLU A 66 -16.10 20.94 13.29
N SER A 67 -17.38 20.56 13.40
CA SER A 67 -17.90 19.27 12.91
C SER A 67 -17.64 19.05 11.42
N ALA A 68 -17.83 20.08 10.58
CA ALA A 68 -17.55 20.02 9.15
C ALA A 68 -16.05 19.84 8.88
N ILE A 69 -15.17 20.49 9.64
CA ILE A 69 -13.71 20.30 9.58
C ILE A 69 -13.34 18.88 10.02
N GLY A 70 -13.90 18.38 11.13
CA GLY A 70 -13.66 17.03 11.62
C GLY A 70 -14.07 15.96 10.60
N LEU A 71 -15.26 16.10 9.99
CA LEU A 71 -15.70 15.23 8.92
C LEU A 71 -14.88 15.42 7.65
N ALA A 72 -14.48 16.64 7.29
CA ALA A 72 -13.65 16.90 6.12
C ALA A 72 -12.25 16.31 6.29
N ILE A 73 -11.66 16.35 7.47
CA ILE A 73 -10.37 15.70 7.78
C ILE A 73 -10.55 14.19 7.81
N LEU A 74 -11.63 13.66 8.41
CA LEU A 74 -11.89 12.22 8.43
C LEU A 74 -12.15 11.70 7.01
N VAL A 75 -12.94 12.40 6.22
CA VAL A 75 -13.16 12.12 4.80
C VAL A 75 -11.87 12.33 4.03
N ALA A 76 -11.06 13.36 4.26
CA ALA A 76 -9.79 13.55 3.58
C ALA A 76 -8.77 12.48 3.97
N PHE A 77 -8.77 11.98 5.21
CA PHE A 77 -7.97 10.86 5.66
C PHE A 77 -8.47 9.57 4.99
N TYR A 78 -9.76 9.28 5.06
CA TYR A 78 -10.37 8.15 4.36
C TYR A 78 -10.22 8.26 2.85
N ARG A 79 -10.19 9.48 2.29
CA ARG A 79 -10.00 9.80 0.88
C ARG A 79 -8.53 9.90 0.55
N LEU A 80 -7.58 10.05 1.45
CA LEU A 80 -6.14 9.85 1.19
C LEU A 80 -5.83 8.35 1.24
N SER A 81 -6.45 7.64 2.18
CA SER A 81 -6.56 6.18 2.20
C SER A 81 -7.33 5.64 0.99
N SER A 82 -8.31 6.38 0.45
CA SER A 82 -9.09 6.09 -0.76
C SER A 82 -8.58 6.81 -2.02
N LEU A 83 -7.58 7.71 -1.95
CA LEU A 83 -6.90 8.34 -3.10
C LEU A 83 -5.56 7.65 -3.35
N LYS A 84 -5.11 6.79 -2.42
CA LYS A 84 -4.48 5.50 -2.76
C LYS A 84 -5.44 4.55 -3.52
N PHE A 85 -6.71 4.93 -3.74
CA PHE A 85 -7.76 4.10 -4.35
C PHE A 85 -8.54 4.81 -5.49
N ASN A 86 -8.22 6.07 -5.84
CA ASN A 86 -8.97 6.84 -6.85
C ASN A 86 -8.14 7.95 -7.51
N HIS A 87 -6.90 7.66 -7.92
CA HIS A 87 -6.35 8.33 -9.10
C HIS A 87 -6.74 7.56 -10.37
N LEU A 88 -8.01 7.17 -10.47
CA LEU A 88 -8.69 6.95 -11.73
C LEU A 88 -9.36 8.26 -12.10
N SER A 89 -8.73 8.91 -13.08
CA SER A 89 -9.13 10.09 -13.82
C SER A 89 -10.65 10.23 -13.99
N PHE A 90 -11.23 11.25 -13.36
CA PHE A 90 -12.48 11.84 -13.84
C PHE A 90 -12.11 12.82 -14.97
N SER A 91 -11.93 12.29 -16.19
CA SER A 91 -11.94 13.12 -17.38
C SER A 91 -13.37 13.13 -17.93
N TYR A 92 -14.06 14.25 -17.74
CA TYR A 92 -15.30 14.57 -18.43
C TYR A 92 -15.00 14.64 -19.94
N ALA A 93 -15.22 13.54 -20.67
CA ALA A 93 -15.20 13.55 -22.13
C ALA A 93 -16.54 14.08 -22.65
N LYS A 94 -16.54 15.37 -22.99
CA LYS A 94 -17.56 16.03 -23.82
C LYS A 94 -17.80 15.18 -25.07
N ALA A 95 -19.02 14.70 -25.25
CA ALA A 95 -19.42 13.91 -26.40
C ALA A 95 -19.30 14.72 -27.70
N SER A 96 -18.27 14.46 -28.50
CA SER A 96 -18.16 14.90 -29.88
C SER A 96 -18.50 13.74 -30.83
N LYS A 97 -19.50 13.97 -31.68
CA LYS A 97 -19.96 13.11 -32.78
C LYS A 97 -18.81 12.47 -33.57
N LEU A 98 -18.88 11.15 -33.78
CA LEU A 98 -18.10 10.41 -34.79
C LEU A 98 -19.01 9.39 -35.52
N PRO A 99 -18.74 9.09 -36.79
CA PRO A 99 -19.75 8.69 -37.77
C PRO A 99 -20.05 7.19 -37.78
N ALA A 100 -21.28 6.88 -38.21
CA ALA A 100 -21.83 5.54 -38.37
C ALA A 100 -21.26 4.82 -39.60
N VAL A 101 -19.97 4.43 -39.57
CA VAL A 101 -19.42 3.49 -40.55
C VAL A 101 -18.41 2.58 -39.86
N ASN A 102 -18.90 1.61 -39.07
CA ASN A 102 -18.23 0.32 -38.78
C ASN A 102 -19.03 -0.55 -37.78
N LEU A 103 -20.36 -0.56 -37.88
CA LEU A 103 -21.21 -1.36 -36.97
C LEU A 103 -21.14 -2.88 -37.28
N ILE A 104 -20.78 -3.26 -38.51
CA ILE A 104 -20.86 -4.66 -38.98
C ILE A 104 -19.60 -5.48 -38.61
N LYS A 105 -18.43 -4.85 -38.44
CA LYS A 105 -17.21 -5.54 -37.98
C LYS A 105 -17.21 -5.85 -36.48
N TRP A 106 -18.05 -5.18 -35.70
CA TRP A 106 -18.14 -5.35 -34.25
C TRP A 106 -19.06 -6.53 -33.85
N LEU A 107 -20.06 -6.86 -34.69
CA LEU A 107 -21.02 -7.94 -34.43
C LEU A 107 -20.49 -9.37 -34.72
N ALA A 108 -19.27 -9.49 -35.28
CA ALA A 108 -18.73 -10.77 -35.74
C ALA A 108 -17.72 -11.44 -34.79
N GLN A 109 -17.64 -11.01 -33.52
CA GLN A 109 -16.77 -11.66 -32.53
C GLN A 109 -17.55 -12.70 -31.71
N PRO A 110 -17.00 -13.92 -31.51
CA PRO A 110 -17.67 -14.96 -30.75
C PRO A 110 -17.88 -14.54 -29.30
N ALA A 111 -19.03 -14.95 -28.75
CA ALA A 111 -19.57 -14.53 -27.47
C ALA A 111 -18.55 -14.59 -26.32
N ALA A 112 -18.43 -13.46 -25.60
CA ALA A 112 -17.78 -13.40 -24.30
C ALA A 112 -18.41 -14.43 -23.34
N PRO A 113 -17.62 -15.10 -22.48
CA PRO A 113 -18.17 -16.02 -21.50
C PRO A 113 -19.13 -15.27 -20.57
N SER A 114 -20.24 -15.92 -20.23
CA SER A 114 -21.33 -15.38 -19.45
C SER A 114 -20.85 -14.72 -18.15
N VAL A 115 -21.25 -13.46 -17.98
CA VAL A 115 -21.07 -12.70 -16.74
C VAL A 115 -21.87 -13.39 -15.65
N GLY A 116 -21.18 -14.17 -14.80
CA GLY A 116 -21.75 -14.69 -13.58
C GLY A 116 -22.07 -13.55 -12.63
N ILE A 117 -23.34 -13.42 -12.26
CA ILE A 117 -23.79 -12.53 -11.19
C ILE A 117 -23.12 -13.01 -9.90
N ARG A 118 -22.11 -12.29 -9.41
CA ARG A 118 -21.50 -12.59 -8.10
C ARG A 118 -22.39 -11.98 -7.03
N ASN A 119 -23.11 -12.84 -6.30
CA ASN A 119 -23.81 -12.46 -5.09
C ASN A 119 -22.77 -12.17 -4.00
N TYR A 120 -22.75 -10.93 -3.51
CA TYR A 120 -21.94 -10.55 -2.36
C TYR A 120 -22.71 -10.90 -1.09
N SER A 121 -22.36 -12.04 -0.48
CA SER A 121 -22.74 -12.36 0.90
C SER A 121 -21.48 -12.33 1.77
N THR A 122 -21.53 -11.55 2.85
CA THR A 122 -20.48 -11.43 3.89
C THR A 122 -20.40 -12.65 4.81
N VAL A 123 -20.89 -13.81 4.36
CA VAL A 123 -20.89 -15.05 5.13
C VAL A 123 -20.14 -16.09 4.31
N CYS A 124 -18.92 -16.42 4.74
CA CYS A 124 -18.19 -17.56 4.21
C CYS A 124 -19.05 -18.82 4.37
N SER A 125 -19.63 -19.27 3.26
CA SER A 125 -20.20 -20.61 3.15
C SER A 125 -19.05 -21.61 3.23
N SER A 126 -19.21 -22.58 4.13
CA SER A 126 -18.32 -23.69 4.40
C SER A 126 -18.07 -24.56 3.17
N ASN A 127 -17.18 -24.15 2.25
CA ASN A 127 -16.44 -24.99 1.32
C ASN A 127 -15.40 -24.19 0.51
N CYS A 128 -14.39 -23.63 1.18
CA CYS A 128 -13.21 -23.08 0.50
C CYS A 128 -12.13 -24.16 0.42
N LYS A 129 -12.31 -25.15 -0.46
CA LYS A 129 -11.25 -26.11 -0.83
C LYS A 129 -10.49 -25.60 -2.05
N ASN A 130 -9.52 -24.74 -1.80
CA ASN A 130 -8.20 -24.63 -2.42
C ASN A 130 -7.55 -23.31 -1.97
N ASN A 131 -6.65 -23.38 -0.99
CA ASN A 131 -5.89 -22.25 -0.45
C ASN A 131 -4.77 -21.80 -1.41
N SER A 132 -5.07 -21.59 -2.69
CA SER A 132 -4.10 -21.03 -3.64
C SER A 132 -4.30 -19.52 -3.71
N ILE A 133 -3.32 -18.77 -3.20
CA ILE A 133 -3.33 -17.29 -3.33
C ILE A 133 -3.24 -16.93 -4.81
N ASP A 134 -4.00 -15.92 -5.22
CA ASP A 134 -3.97 -15.42 -6.59
C ASP A 134 -2.62 -14.75 -6.94
N PRO A 135 -1.99 -15.05 -8.09
CA PRO A 135 -0.72 -14.45 -8.49
C PRO A 135 -0.73 -12.92 -8.62
N TRP A 136 -1.85 -12.32 -9.01
CA TRP A 136 -2.01 -10.86 -9.09
C TRP A 136 -2.02 -10.25 -7.68
N PHE A 137 -2.69 -10.90 -6.73
CA PHE A 137 -2.65 -10.50 -5.33
C PHE A 137 -1.21 -10.52 -4.78
N ILE A 138 -0.45 -11.59 -5.04
CA ILE A 138 0.96 -11.68 -4.63
C ILE A 138 1.79 -10.55 -5.27
N THR A 139 1.60 -10.32 -6.57
CA THR A 139 2.30 -9.26 -7.30
C THR A 139 2.01 -7.88 -6.71
N GLY A 140 0.73 -7.58 -6.45
CA GLY A 140 0.33 -6.32 -5.83
C GLY A 140 0.91 -6.14 -4.44
N LEU A 141 0.83 -7.18 -3.59
CA LEU A 141 1.37 -7.16 -2.24
C LEU A 141 2.86 -6.83 -2.24
N PHE A 142 3.63 -7.48 -3.12
CA PHE A 142 5.06 -7.21 -3.23
C PHE A 142 5.36 -5.90 -3.95
N ASP A 143 4.52 -5.41 -4.84
CA ASP A 143 4.71 -4.09 -5.42
C ASP A 143 4.55 -2.98 -4.36
N ALA A 144 3.70 -3.18 -3.34
CA ALA A 144 3.67 -2.32 -2.16
C ALA A 144 4.91 -2.51 -1.27
N GLU A 145 5.18 -3.74 -0.82
CA GLU A 145 6.02 -3.97 0.36
C GLU A 145 7.40 -4.59 0.09
N SER A 146 7.63 -5.15 -1.10
CA SER A 146 8.90 -5.83 -1.40
C SER A 146 10.08 -4.88 -1.52
N SER A 147 11.29 -5.44 -1.39
CA SER A 147 12.54 -4.77 -1.71
C SER A 147 13.45 -5.69 -2.52
N PHE A 148 13.99 -5.16 -3.60
CA PHE A 148 15.07 -5.78 -4.38
C PHE A 148 16.40 -5.25 -3.84
N VAL A 149 17.11 -6.08 -3.09
CA VAL A 149 18.30 -5.66 -2.33
C VAL A 149 19.54 -6.30 -2.92
N VAL A 150 20.49 -5.45 -3.33
CA VAL A 150 21.85 -5.87 -3.66
C VAL A 150 22.82 -5.29 -2.64
N THR A 151 23.54 -6.16 -1.95
CA THR A 151 24.55 -5.81 -0.97
C THR A 151 25.93 -6.17 -1.51
N ILE A 152 26.85 -5.20 -1.51
CA ILE A 152 28.25 -5.40 -1.90
C ILE A 152 29.08 -5.15 -0.63
N LEU A 153 29.71 -6.21 -0.11
CA LEU A 153 30.45 -6.18 1.13
C LEU A 153 31.93 -6.43 0.88
N LYS A 154 32.80 -5.67 1.55
CA LYS A 154 34.24 -5.93 1.54
C LYS A 154 34.49 -7.26 2.25
N ASN A 155 35.14 -8.19 1.57
CA ASN A 155 35.49 -9.49 2.13
C ASN A 155 36.83 -9.97 1.52
N PRO A 156 37.90 -10.06 2.33
CA PRO A 156 39.24 -10.41 1.84
C PRO A 156 39.36 -11.86 1.36
N ARG A 157 38.37 -12.72 1.65
CA ARG A 157 38.37 -14.11 1.17
C ARG A 157 38.11 -14.23 -0.33
N TYR A 158 37.55 -13.20 -0.96
CA TYR A 158 37.24 -13.19 -2.39
C TYR A 158 38.41 -12.59 -3.17
N LYS A 159 38.68 -13.10 -4.38
CA LYS A 159 39.80 -12.64 -5.23
C LYS A 159 39.76 -11.14 -5.52
N THR A 160 38.56 -10.59 -5.63
CA THR A 160 38.30 -9.17 -5.87
C THR A 160 38.29 -8.33 -4.59
N GLY A 161 38.31 -8.96 -3.41
CA GLY A 161 38.11 -8.31 -2.12
C GLY A 161 36.65 -7.94 -1.82
N TRP A 162 35.70 -8.35 -2.66
CA TRP A 162 34.28 -8.01 -2.51
C TRP A 162 33.38 -9.24 -2.68
N ASN A 163 32.32 -9.29 -1.87
CA ASN A 163 31.25 -10.26 -1.96
C ASN A 163 29.96 -9.54 -2.38
N VAL A 164 29.33 -10.02 -3.47
CA VAL A 164 28.04 -9.51 -3.95
C VAL A 164 26.94 -10.48 -3.53
N GLN A 165 25.92 -9.95 -2.86
CA GLN A 165 24.75 -10.69 -2.43
C GLN A 165 23.49 -10.04 -2.98
N ALA A 166 22.62 -10.84 -3.58
CA ALA A 166 21.31 -10.44 -4.04
C ALA A 166 20.23 -11.07 -3.14
N ARG A 167 19.24 -10.29 -2.74
CA ARG A 167 18.10 -10.76 -1.95
C ARG A 167 16.83 -10.08 -2.44
N TRP A 168 15.73 -10.81 -2.35
CA TRP A 168 14.39 -10.29 -2.55
C TRP A 168 13.50 -10.71 -1.37
N GLY A 169 12.54 -9.89 -1.00
CA GLY A 169 11.63 -10.19 0.09
C GLY A 169 10.91 -8.94 0.54
N PHE A 170 10.27 -8.99 1.70
CA PHE A 170 9.70 -7.79 2.31
C PHE A 170 10.83 -6.81 2.65
N ALA A 171 10.55 -5.51 2.52
CA ALA A 171 11.53 -4.48 2.84
C ALA A 171 12.02 -4.64 4.29
N TYR A 172 13.33 -4.55 4.50
CA TYR A 172 13.94 -4.69 5.83
C TYR A 172 13.38 -3.71 6.87
N GLN A 173 12.86 -2.58 6.40
CA GLN A 173 12.22 -1.54 7.21
C GLN A 173 10.78 -1.89 7.60
N ILE A 174 10.10 -2.70 6.79
CA ILE A 174 8.70 -3.08 6.98
C ILE A 174 8.67 -4.48 7.56
N LYS A 175 9.03 -4.48 8.84
CA LYS A 175 9.03 -5.66 9.68
C LYS A 175 7.58 -5.99 10.04
N MET A 176 6.99 -6.94 9.32
CA MET A 176 5.61 -7.37 9.59
C MET A 176 5.50 -7.98 10.98
N HIS A 177 4.36 -7.76 11.63
CA HIS A 177 4.11 -8.30 12.95
C HIS A 177 3.94 -9.83 12.86
N GLU A 178 4.20 -10.54 13.95
CA GLU A 178 3.99 -11.99 14.08
C GLU A 178 2.56 -12.43 13.72
N ARG A 179 1.58 -11.50 13.77
CA ARG A 179 0.19 -11.76 13.36
C ARG A 179 0.08 -12.10 11.87
N ASP A 180 1.03 -11.66 11.05
CA ASP A 180 1.06 -11.90 9.60
C ASP A 180 1.93 -13.10 9.23
N ARG A 181 2.43 -13.86 10.22
CA ARG A 181 3.27 -15.05 9.99
C ARG A 181 2.54 -16.13 9.19
N ASP A 182 1.22 -16.25 9.37
CA ASP A 182 0.40 -17.18 8.58
C ASP A 182 0.33 -16.76 7.11
N LEU A 183 0.26 -15.46 6.83
CA LEU A 183 0.34 -14.93 5.48
C LEU A 183 1.71 -15.24 4.85
N MET A 184 2.80 -15.03 5.58
CA MET A 184 4.15 -15.39 5.09
C MET A 184 4.30 -16.88 4.79
N THR A 185 3.71 -17.72 5.63
CA THR A 185 3.73 -19.18 5.42
C THR A 185 2.93 -19.56 4.18
N GLN A 186 1.81 -18.89 3.91
CA GLN A 186 1.05 -19.10 2.68
C GLN A 186 1.80 -18.60 1.45
N ILE A 187 2.49 -17.46 1.53
CA ILE A 187 3.35 -16.94 0.46
C ILE A 187 4.51 -17.90 0.18
N GLN A 188 5.15 -18.44 1.23
CA GLN A 188 6.21 -19.43 1.10
C GLN A 188 5.69 -20.67 0.36
N LYS A 189 4.50 -21.17 0.73
CA LYS A 189 3.84 -22.28 0.03
C LYS A 189 3.49 -21.95 -1.42
N PHE A 190 3.04 -20.73 -1.71
CA PHE A 190 2.73 -20.26 -3.06
C PHE A 190 3.95 -20.38 -3.99
N PHE A 191 5.14 -20.03 -3.50
CA PHE A 191 6.39 -20.17 -4.27
C PHE A 191 7.02 -21.58 -4.18
N GLY A 192 6.27 -22.61 -3.77
CA GLY A 192 6.77 -23.99 -3.71
C GLY A 192 7.68 -24.27 -2.51
N GLY A 193 7.58 -23.48 -1.43
CA GLY A 193 8.33 -23.68 -0.19
C GLY A 193 9.68 -22.96 -0.12
N ILE A 194 10.02 -22.13 -1.11
CA ILE A 194 11.30 -21.39 -1.13
C ILE A 194 11.30 -20.20 -0.17
N GLY A 195 12.51 -19.74 0.18
CA GLY A 195 12.69 -18.58 1.04
C GLY A 195 12.74 -18.92 2.52
N TYR A 196 13.24 -17.97 3.30
CA TYR A 196 13.47 -18.07 4.72
C TYR A 196 12.54 -17.11 5.46
N ILE A 197 11.85 -17.62 6.48
CA ILE A 197 11.06 -16.84 7.44
C ILE A 197 11.87 -16.77 8.73
N SER A 198 12.17 -15.56 9.21
CA SER A 198 12.90 -15.38 10.46
C SER A 198 12.08 -15.82 11.66
N ASN A 199 12.75 -16.18 12.75
CA ASN A 199 12.07 -16.29 14.03
C ASN A 199 11.63 -14.89 14.50
N PRO A 200 10.52 -14.79 15.26
CA PRO A 200 10.10 -13.51 15.82
C PRO A 200 11.20 -12.97 16.74
N ASN A 201 11.61 -11.73 16.50
CA ASN A 201 12.54 -11.02 17.37
C ASN A 201 11.82 -10.52 18.64
N LYS A 202 12.55 -9.91 19.58
CA LYS A 202 11.99 -9.27 20.79
C LYS A 202 10.85 -8.28 20.50
N ASN A 203 10.83 -7.68 19.30
CA ASN A 203 9.81 -6.74 18.84
C ASN A 203 8.68 -7.43 18.04
N THR A 204 8.49 -8.75 18.20
CA THR A 204 7.44 -9.57 17.57
C THR A 204 7.36 -9.45 16.05
N THR A 205 8.49 -9.17 15.40
CA THR A 205 8.52 -8.98 13.95
C THR A 205 9.13 -10.16 13.21
N VAL A 206 8.62 -10.42 12.01
CA VAL A 206 9.06 -11.52 11.14
C VAL A 206 9.53 -10.95 9.79
N GLU A 207 10.60 -11.52 9.23
CA GLU A 207 11.12 -11.20 7.89
C GLU A 207 10.98 -12.43 6.99
N PHE A 208 10.33 -12.28 5.84
CA PHE A 208 10.40 -13.27 4.76
C PHE A 208 11.34 -12.78 3.66
N ARG A 209 12.31 -13.62 3.28
CA ARG A 209 13.33 -13.30 2.28
C ARG A 209 13.75 -14.52 1.46
N VAL A 210 14.07 -14.29 0.20
CA VAL A 210 14.70 -15.23 -0.75
C VAL A 210 16.08 -14.68 -1.11
N SER A 211 17.10 -15.51 -0.98
CA SER A 211 18.50 -15.10 -1.24
C SER A 211 19.31 -16.11 -2.06
N THR A 212 18.79 -17.32 -2.24
CA THR A 212 19.41 -18.35 -3.08
C THR A 212 19.32 -17.94 -4.54
N MET A 213 20.45 -17.97 -5.26
CA MET A 213 20.50 -17.61 -6.68
C MET A 213 19.54 -18.46 -7.53
N ASN A 214 19.47 -19.76 -7.27
CA ASN A 214 18.57 -20.69 -7.96
C ASN A 214 17.11 -20.27 -7.84
N ASP A 215 16.66 -19.96 -6.62
CA ASP A 215 15.27 -19.61 -6.33
C ASP A 215 14.90 -18.25 -6.93
N LEU A 216 15.83 -17.28 -6.86
CA LEU A 216 15.64 -15.96 -7.47
C LEU A 216 15.45 -16.08 -8.98
N VAL A 217 16.28 -16.87 -9.66
CA VAL A 217 16.30 -16.96 -11.12
C VAL A 217 15.19 -17.86 -11.66
N ASN A 218 14.92 -18.98 -10.99
CA ASN A 218 13.99 -20.00 -11.50
C ASN A 218 12.56 -19.83 -10.99
N VAL A 219 12.34 -19.04 -9.94
CA VAL A 219 11.00 -18.84 -9.35
C VAL A 219 10.60 -17.36 -9.33
N ILE A 220 11.45 -16.48 -8.78
CA ILE A 220 11.08 -15.07 -8.59
C ILE A 220 11.09 -14.28 -9.90
N ILE A 221 12.13 -14.40 -10.72
CA ILE A 221 12.20 -13.69 -12.02
C ILE A 221 11.02 -14.10 -12.93
N PRO A 222 10.71 -15.40 -13.15
CA PRO A 222 9.58 -15.82 -13.99
C PRO A 222 8.22 -15.32 -13.51
N HIS A 223 8.01 -15.21 -12.19
CA HIS A 223 6.77 -14.68 -11.62
C HIS A 223 6.48 -13.24 -12.09
N PHE A 224 7.51 -12.39 -12.15
CA PHE A 224 7.36 -10.99 -12.56
C PHE A 224 7.52 -10.73 -14.07
N ASP A 225 8.12 -11.66 -14.82
CA ASP A 225 8.48 -11.44 -16.22
C ASP A 225 7.38 -11.77 -17.23
N LYS A 226 6.65 -12.90 -17.12
CA LYS A 226 5.82 -13.30 -18.28
C LYS A 226 4.72 -14.35 -18.18
N GLU A 227 4.53 -15.11 -17.10
CA GLU A 227 3.64 -16.30 -17.23
C GLU A 227 2.44 -16.40 -16.29
N LEU A 228 2.39 -15.65 -15.17
CA LEU A 228 1.31 -15.80 -14.18
C LEU A 228 0.67 -14.48 -13.72
N ALA A 229 1.34 -13.33 -13.91
CA ALA A 229 0.93 -12.03 -13.38
C ALA A 229 1.55 -10.87 -14.21
N PRO A 230 1.09 -9.61 -14.05
CA PRO A 230 1.63 -8.47 -14.78
C PRO A 230 3.01 -8.11 -14.22
N PRO A 231 3.81 -7.32 -14.94
CA PRO A 231 4.97 -6.68 -14.33
C PRO A 231 4.55 -5.81 -13.15
N LEU A 232 5.49 -5.55 -12.24
CA LEU A 232 5.34 -4.49 -11.24
C LEU A 232 4.93 -3.19 -11.93
N LEU A 233 3.93 -2.51 -11.37
CA LEU A 233 3.32 -1.30 -11.93
C LEU A 233 3.92 -0.03 -11.31
N THR A 234 4.45 -0.11 -10.09
CA THR A 234 5.05 1.06 -9.44
C THR A 234 6.45 1.36 -9.94
N LYS A 235 7.06 2.44 -9.42
CA LYS A 235 8.49 2.76 -9.61
C LYS A 235 9.42 1.60 -9.23
N LYS A 236 8.96 0.63 -8.43
CA LYS A 236 9.71 -0.58 -8.06
C LYS A 236 10.06 -1.46 -9.26
N TYR A 237 9.30 -1.38 -10.35
CA TYR A 237 9.64 -2.05 -11.61
C TYR A 237 11.05 -1.72 -12.10
N SER A 238 11.44 -0.44 -12.03
CA SER A 238 12.77 -0.01 -12.43
C SER A 238 13.88 -0.68 -11.61
N ASP A 239 13.68 -0.82 -10.29
CA ASP A 239 14.62 -1.51 -9.41
C ASP A 239 14.64 -3.03 -9.67
N TYR A 240 13.50 -3.63 -10.03
CA TYR A 240 13.42 -5.02 -10.47
C TYR A 240 14.23 -5.27 -11.75
N VAL A 241 14.13 -4.40 -12.76
CA VAL A 241 14.89 -4.54 -14.00
C VAL A 241 16.40 -4.46 -13.73
N LEU A 242 16.83 -3.49 -12.92
CA LEU A 242 18.23 -3.37 -12.50
C LEU A 242 18.69 -4.60 -11.71
N PHE A 243 17.85 -5.11 -10.81
CA PHE A 243 18.12 -6.32 -10.04
C PHE A 243 18.29 -7.55 -10.93
N LYS A 244 17.41 -7.75 -11.92
CA LYS A 244 17.50 -8.82 -12.92
C LYS A 244 18.81 -8.75 -13.72
N ASN A 245 19.24 -7.54 -14.12
CA ASN A 245 20.52 -7.33 -14.80
C ASN A 245 21.71 -7.74 -13.92
N ILE A 246 21.67 -7.43 -12.62
CA ILE A 246 22.70 -7.88 -11.67
C ILE A 246 22.69 -9.40 -11.53
N LEU A 247 21.52 -10.04 -11.41
CA LEU A 247 21.43 -11.50 -11.34
C LEU A 247 22.03 -12.16 -12.59
N LYS A 248 21.79 -11.60 -13.78
CA LYS A 248 22.42 -12.08 -15.02
C LYS A 248 23.95 -12.01 -14.95
N LEU A 249 24.52 -10.88 -14.52
CA LEU A 249 25.97 -10.75 -14.30
C LEU A 249 26.49 -11.74 -13.24
N MET A 250 25.67 -12.06 -12.24
CA MET A 250 26.04 -13.03 -11.21
C MET A 250 26.04 -14.47 -11.74
N LEU A 251 25.06 -14.83 -12.58
CA LEU A 251 24.97 -16.14 -13.26
C LEU A 251 26.16 -16.37 -14.21
N GLU A 252 26.55 -15.34 -14.95
CA GLU A 252 27.73 -15.34 -15.84
C GLU A 252 29.06 -15.33 -15.06
N LYS A 253 29.01 -15.31 -13.72
CA LYS A 253 30.18 -15.19 -12.81
C LYS A 253 31.01 -13.92 -12.98
N ASN A 254 30.48 -12.90 -13.66
CA ASN A 254 31.16 -11.61 -13.85
C ASN A 254 31.42 -10.89 -12.52
N HIS A 255 30.62 -11.15 -11.48
CA HIS A 255 30.86 -10.65 -10.12
C HIS A 255 32.19 -11.11 -9.48
N SER A 256 32.88 -12.10 -10.08
CA SER A 256 34.21 -12.56 -9.65
C SER A 256 35.37 -11.77 -10.26
N THR A 257 35.10 -10.82 -11.17
CA THR A 257 36.11 -9.92 -11.75
C THR A 257 35.90 -8.49 -11.26
N LEU A 258 36.97 -7.70 -11.20
CA LEU A 258 36.88 -6.30 -10.77
C LEU A 258 36.01 -5.47 -11.73
N GLU A 259 36.13 -5.71 -13.03
CA GLU A 259 35.31 -5.06 -14.07
C GLU A 259 33.82 -5.40 -13.92
N GLY A 260 33.49 -6.66 -13.62
CA GLY A 260 32.10 -7.05 -13.40
C GLY A 260 31.54 -6.47 -12.10
N ILE A 261 32.36 -6.34 -11.04
CA ILE A 261 31.94 -5.60 -9.84
C ILE A 261 31.70 -4.13 -10.16
N GLN A 262 32.56 -3.47 -10.94
CA GLN A 262 32.32 -2.09 -11.35
C GLN A 262 30.98 -1.95 -12.10
N LYS A 263 30.65 -2.88 -13.01
CA LYS A 263 29.35 -2.92 -13.69
C LYS A 263 28.18 -3.06 -12.70
N ILE A 264 28.31 -3.95 -11.72
CA ILE A 264 27.29 -4.14 -10.67
C ILE A 264 27.16 -2.88 -9.80
N VAL A 265 28.26 -2.20 -9.48
CA VAL A 265 28.27 -0.94 -8.72
C VAL A 265 27.57 0.18 -9.51
N ASN A 266 27.84 0.30 -10.81
CA ASN A 266 27.16 1.25 -11.71
C ASN A 266 25.63 1.01 -11.74
N ILE A 267 25.20 -0.26 -11.82
CA ILE A 267 23.77 -0.61 -11.74
C ILE A 267 23.20 -0.28 -10.35
N LYS A 268 23.90 -0.68 -9.29
CA LYS A 268 23.47 -0.47 -7.89
C LYS A 268 23.36 1.02 -7.54
N ALA A 269 24.20 1.88 -8.11
CA ALA A 269 24.16 3.32 -7.87
C ALA A 269 22.81 3.94 -8.24
N SER A 270 22.10 3.31 -9.18
CA SER A 270 20.76 3.74 -9.57
C SER A 270 19.65 3.09 -8.75
N MET A 271 19.88 1.97 -8.07
CA MET A 271 18.84 1.32 -7.26
C MET A 271 18.48 2.14 -6.01
N SER A 272 17.25 2.00 -5.50
CA SER A 272 16.71 2.62 -4.27
C SER A 272 17.64 3.51 -3.42
N LEU A 273 18.41 2.95 -2.48
CA LEU A 273 19.28 3.68 -1.53
C LEU A 273 20.65 4.07 -2.12
N GLY A 274 20.94 3.72 -3.37
CA GLY A 274 22.20 3.98 -4.04
C GLY A 274 23.41 3.28 -3.40
N LEU A 275 24.54 3.99 -3.40
CA LEU A 275 25.81 3.51 -2.84
C LEU A 275 26.06 4.02 -1.43
N SER A 276 26.60 3.14 -0.58
CA SER A 276 27.18 3.53 0.71
C SER A 276 28.48 4.30 0.50
N ASP A 277 28.89 5.09 1.50
CA ASP A 277 30.11 5.90 1.41
C ASP A 277 31.38 5.04 1.25
N VAL A 278 31.37 3.84 1.82
CA VAL A 278 32.43 2.83 1.61
C VAL A 278 32.54 2.45 0.13
N LEU A 279 31.41 2.26 -0.57
CA LEU A 279 31.41 1.93 -1.99
C LEU A 279 31.78 3.14 -2.85
N LYS A 280 31.33 4.34 -2.51
CA LYS A 280 31.74 5.58 -3.21
C LYS A 280 33.24 5.80 -3.13
N GLY A 281 33.85 5.58 -1.97
CA GLY A 281 35.31 5.69 -1.80
C GLY A 281 36.09 4.60 -2.54
N ALA A 282 35.54 3.40 -2.64
CA ALA A 282 36.20 2.28 -3.34
C ALA A 282 36.06 2.34 -4.86
N PHE A 283 34.99 2.96 -5.38
CA PHE A 283 34.68 3.02 -6.81
C PHE A 283 34.32 4.46 -7.21
N PRO A 284 35.30 5.38 -7.27
CA PRO A 284 35.05 6.80 -7.54
C PRO A 284 34.58 7.07 -8.98
N GLU A 285 34.95 6.22 -9.94
CA GLU A 285 34.56 6.34 -11.37
C GLU A 285 33.16 5.78 -11.67
N THR A 286 32.32 5.60 -10.65
CA THR A 286 30.98 5.02 -10.83
C THR A 286 30.08 5.97 -11.62
N MET A 287 29.55 5.48 -12.75
CA MET A 287 28.51 6.16 -13.52
C MET A 287 27.16 5.47 -13.31
N PRO A 288 26.16 6.11 -12.67
CA PRO A 288 24.85 5.52 -12.46
C PRO A 288 24.12 5.31 -13.79
N ILE A 289 23.51 4.14 -13.95
CA ILE A 289 22.74 3.78 -15.14
C ILE A 289 21.37 4.46 -15.14
N VAL A 290 20.91 4.93 -16.30
CA VAL A 290 19.57 5.52 -16.44
C VAL A 290 18.51 4.45 -16.18
N LYS A 291 17.51 4.77 -15.34
CA LYS A 291 16.39 3.86 -15.05
C LYS A 291 15.42 3.80 -16.22
N GLU A 292 14.93 2.60 -16.50
CA GLU A 292 13.74 2.43 -17.35
C GLU A 292 12.49 2.92 -16.59
N GLY A 293 11.59 3.59 -17.30
CA GLY A 293 10.31 4.02 -16.76
C GLY A 293 9.35 2.85 -16.55
N ALA A 294 8.47 2.95 -15.56
CA ALA A 294 7.40 1.96 -15.39
C ALA A 294 6.37 2.10 -16.52
N ASN A 295 5.88 0.97 -17.02
CA ASN A 295 4.79 0.96 -18.00
C ASN A 295 3.45 1.19 -17.30
N TYR A 296 2.76 2.26 -17.67
CA TYR A 296 1.43 2.53 -17.18
C TYR A 296 0.41 1.64 -17.91
N ILE A 297 -0.16 0.68 -17.19
CA ILE A 297 -1.30 -0.10 -17.67
C ILE A 297 -2.58 0.70 -17.38
N LYS A 298 -3.46 0.79 -18.38
CA LYS A 298 -4.71 1.57 -18.30
C LYS A 298 -5.75 0.93 -17.36
N ASP A 299 -5.78 -0.39 -17.31
CA ASP A 299 -6.73 -1.18 -16.52
C ASP A 299 -5.96 -2.09 -15.55
N ILE A 300 -5.95 -1.72 -14.25
CA ILE A 300 -5.28 -2.47 -13.19
C ILE A 300 -6.25 -3.51 -12.60
N PRO A 301 -5.90 -4.81 -12.54
CA PRO A 301 -6.79 -5.83 -12.00
C PRO A 301 -7.09 -5.67 -10.51
N GLN A 302 -8.30 -6.08 -10.13
CA GLN A 302 -8.83 -5.92 -8.78
C GLN A 302 -8.02 -6.72 -7.75
N GLU A 303 -7.54 -7.90 -8.14
CA GLU A 303 -6.74 -8.79 -7.31
C GLU A 303 -5.37 -8.17 -7.00
N TRP A 304 -4.74 -7.52 -7.99
CA TRP A 304 -3.52 -6.74 -7.77
C TRP A 304 -3.76 -5.58 -6.82
N MET A 305 -4.85 -4.84 -6.99
CA MET A 305 -5.23 -3.74 -6.11
C MET A 305 -5.46 -4.21 -4.66
N ALA A 306 -6.09 -5.37 -4.49
CA ALA A 306 -6.29 -5.99 -3.17
C ALA A 306 -4.95 -6.31 -2.51
N GLY A 307 -4.02 -6.95 -3.24
CA GLY A 307 -2.68 -7.24 -2.72
C GLY A 307 -1.91 -5.98 -2.35
N PHE A 308 -1.88 -4.99 -3.25
CA PHE A 308 -1.18 -3.73 -3.04
C PHE A 308 -1.71 -2.98 -1.81
N SER A 309 -3.02 -3.00 -1.62
CA SER A 309 -3.67 -2.37 -0.46
C SER A 309 -3.37 -3.11 0.84
N THR A 310 -3.30 -4.45 0.82
CA THR A 310 -2.91 -5.25 1.99
C THR A 310 -1.48 -4.94 2.44
N GLY A 311 -0.59 -4.69 1.49
CA GLY A 311 0.79 -4.36 1.82
C GLY A 311 0.94 -2.96 2.43
N GLY A 312 0.34 -1.95 1.80
CA GLY A 312 0.58 -0.55 2.16
C GLY A 312 -0.40 0.07 3.17
N ALA A 313 -1.21 -0.74 3.85
CA ALA A 313 -2.17 -0.34 4.89
C ALA A 313 -1.66 -0.68 6.29
#